data_AF-A0A7C5EXG8-F1
#
_entry.id   AF-A0A7C5EXG8-F1
#
_cell.length_a   1.000
_cell.length_b   1.000
_cell.length_c   1.000
_cell.angle_alpha   90.00
_cell.angle_beta   90.00
_cell.angle_gamma   90.00
#
_symmetry.space_group_name_H-M   'P 1'
#
loop_
_entity.id
_entity.type
_entity.pdbx_description
1 polymer ?
#
loop_
_entity_poly.entity_id
_entity_poly.type
_entity_poly.pdbx_seq_one_letter_code
_entity_poly.pdbx_strand_id
1 'polypeptide(L)'
;MKCSEVEILLCDYLDGTLASAAAEELERHLAGCPACREMADGATAVVKLAARTAPVEPPPWLVTQILFNLAEARQRELVRRGGFWARWFGIFFEPRFAMGMALTILSLATLARAGGLDVRQVRLKDLDPVQIWRNVDDRAHRAWTRTVKFYESLRLVYEIRSNLAELAAEAEAPAKEKSTPPTPEPPTGGKK
;
A
#
# COMPACT_ATOMS: atom_id res chain seq x y z
N MET A 1 52.46 -7.75 -25.27
CA MET A 1 51.91 -8.72 -24.30
C MET A 1 53.02 -9.41 -23.52
N LYS A 2 52.77 -9.67 -22.23
CA LYS A 2 53.53 -10.54 -21.34
C LYS A 2 52.98 -11.97 -21.39
N CYS A 3 53.77 -12.98 -21.02
CA CYS A 3 53.32 -14.38 -21.03
C CYS A 3 52.08 -14.64 -20.14
N SER A 4 51.92 -13.89 -19.05
CA SER A 4 50.72 -13.98 -18.18
C SER A 4 49.44 -13.45 -18.84
N GLU A 5 49.57 -12.52 -19.79
CA GLU A 5 48.43 -11.97 -20.55
C GLU A 5 48.02 -12.96 -21.66
N VAL A 6 49.00 -13.67 -22.24
CA VAL A 6 48.80 -14.74 -23.22
C VAL A 6 47.95 -15.88 -22.65
N GLU A 7 48.25 -16.34 -21.43
CA GLU A 7 47.50 -17.43 -20.77
C GLU A 7 46.02 -17.07 -20.56
N ILE A 8 45.72 -15.81 -20.22
CA ILE A 8 44.34 -15.32 -20.03
C ILE A 8 43.58 -15.25 -21.37
N LEU A 9 44.24 -14.76 -22.43
CA LEU A 9 43.63 -14.55 -23.74
C LEU A 9 43.59 -15.80 -24.62
N LEU A 10 44.28 -16.88 -24.24
CA LEU A 10 44.40 -18.10 -25.05
C LEU A 10 43.04 -18.78 -25.27
N CYS A 11 42.16 -18.81 -24.26
CA CYS A 11 40.81 -19.38 -24.40
C CYS A 11 39.97 -18.57 -25.42
N ASP A 12 39.90 -17.25 -25.26
CA ASP A 12 39.17 -16.37 -26.18
C ASP A 12 39.71 -16.43 -27.62
N TYR A 13 41.02 -16.67 -27.78
CA TYR A 13 41.63 -16.91 -29.09
C TYR A 13 41.23 -18.26 -29.69
N LEU A 14 41.25 -19.35 -28.91
CA LEU A 14 40.84 -20.69 -29.35
C LEU A 14 39.34 -20.77 -29.68
N ASP A 15 38.50 -20.04 -28.94
CA ASP A 15 37.06 -19.91 -29.20
C ASP A 15 36.75 -18.92 -30.35
N GLY A 16 37.74 -18.19 -30.86
CA GLY A 16 37.58 -17.21 -31.93
C GLY A 16 36.79 -15.96 -31.55
N THR A 17 36.66 -15.67 -30.25
CA THR A 17 35.92 -14.52 -29.70
C THR A 17 36.81 -13.29 -29.50
N LEU A 18 38.14 -13.46 -29.53
CA LEU A 18 39.12 -12.41 -29.35
C LEU A 18 39.10 -11.38 -30.52
N ALA A 19 39.23 -10.09 -30.19
CA ALA A 19 39.31 -9.03 -31.19
C ALA A 19 40.57 -9.16 -32.06
N SER A 20 40.45 -8.92 -33.38
CA SER A 20 41.53 -9.15 -34.37
C SER A 20 42.87 -8.51 -34.00
N ALA A 21 42.87 -7.25 -33.54
CA ALA A 21 44.10 -6.56 -33.12
C ALA A 21 44.81 -7.23 -31.92
N ALA A 22 44.05 -7.86 -31.02
CA ALA A 22 44.62 -8.62 -29.90
C ALA A 22 45.11 -10.00 -30.35
N ALA A 23 44.41 -10.65 -31.29
CA ALA A 23 44.88 -11.88 -31.93
C ALA A 23 46.23 -11.67 -32.67
N GLU A 24 46.38 -10.59 -33.43
CA GLU A 24 47.65 -10.25 -34.10
C GLU A 24 48.81 -9.95 -33.12
N GLU A 25 48.54 -9.41 -31.93
CA GLU A 25 49.57 -9.26 -30.90
C GLU A 25 49.92 -10.58 -30.21
N LEU A 26 48.91 -11.44 -29.99
CA LEU A 26 49.08 -12.80 -29.47
C LEU A 26 49.93 -13.65 -30.43
N GLU A 27 49.60 -13.67 -31.72
CA GLU A 27 50.35 -14.38 -32.76
C GLU A 27 51.80 -13.89 -32.87
N ARG A 28 52.05 -12.57 -32.78
CA ARG A 28 53.42 -12.03 -32.70
C ARG A 28 54.16 -12.51 -31.45
N HIS A 29 53.48 -12.69 -30.32
CA HIS A 29 54.10 -13.26 -29.13
C HIS A 29 54.39 -14.77 -29.30
N LEU A 30 53.46 -15.55 -29.86
CA LEU A 30 53.65 -16.97 -30.19
C LEU A 30 54.73 -17.19 -31.26
N ALA A 31 54.96 -16.20 -32.13
CA ALA A 31 56.09 -16.19 -33.07
C ALA A 31 57.44 -16.08 -32.35
N GLY A 32 57.54 -15.30 -31.26
CA GLY A 32 58.78 -15.02 -30.54
C GLY A 32 59.05 -15.86 -29.28
N CYS A 33 58.02 -16.41 -28.62
CA CYS A 33 58.17 -17.18 -27.37
C CYS A 33 57.86 -18.67 -27.58
N PRO A 34 58.86 -19.58 -27.49
CA PRO A 34 58.64 -21.01 -27.72
C PRO A 34 57.75 -21.65 -26.65
N ALA A 35 57.89 -21.26 -25.38
CA ALA A 35 57.09 -21.81 -24.28
C ALA A 35 55.59 -21.49 -24.43
N CYS A 36 55.26 -20.26 -24.83
CA CYS A 36 53.86 -19.90 -25.10
C CYS A 36 53.31 -20.60 -26.34
N ARG A 37 54.14 -20.85 -27.36
CA ARG A 37 53.75 -21.64 -28.54
C ARG A 37 53.41 -23.08 -28.17
N GLU A 38 54.28 -23.76 -27.42
CA GLU A 38 54.06 -25.14 -26.99
C GLU A 38 52.75 -25.29 -26.20
N MET A 39 52.46 -24.34 -25.31
CA MET A 39 51.18 -24.26 -24.58
C MET A 39 49.98 -24.06 -25.51
N ALA A 40 50.06 -23.15 -26.48
CA ALA A 40 48.99 -22.90 -27.45
C ALA A 40 48.75 -24.08 -28.40
N ASP A 41 49.82 -24.74 -28.85
CA ASP A 41 49.75 -25.95 -29.67
C ASP A 41 49.12 -27.11 -28.89
N GLY A 42 49.49 -27.29 -27.61
CA GLY A 42 48.90 -28.28 -26.71
C GLY A 42 47.40 -28.05 -26.49
N ALA A 43 47.00 -26.81 -26.16
CA ALA A 43 45.58 -26.45 -26.00
C ALA A 43 44.79 -26.65 -27.31
N THR A 44 45.36 -26.25 -28.45
CA THR A 44 44.78 -26.48 -29.79
C THR A 44 44.59 -27.97 -30.08
N ALA A 45 45.56 -28.82 -29.68
CA ALA A 45 45.46 -30.27 -29.84
C ALA A 45 44.34 -30.87 -28.98
N VAL A 46 44.15 -30.40 -27.74
CA VAL A 46 43.06 -30.82 -26.86
C VAL A 46 41.69 -30.43 -27.44
N VAL A 47 41.52 -29.20 -27.93
CA VAL A 47 40.27 -28.76 -28.59
C VAL A 47 39.98 -29.60 -29.84
N LYS A 48 40.99 -29.85 -30.69
CA LYS A 48 40.87 -30.72 -31.87
C LYS A 48 40.55 -32.18 -31.53
N LEU A 49 40.95 -32.67 -30.35
CA LEU A 49 40.60 -34.01 -29.87
C LEU A 49 39.17 -34.04 -29.35
N ALA A 50 38.77 -33.05 -28.55
CA ALA A 50 37.40 -32.91 -28.04
C ALA A 50 36.36 -32.82 -29.17
N ALA A 51 36.66 -32.07 -30.24
CA ALA A 51 35.81 -31.94 -31.42
C ALA A 51 35.58 -33.26 -32.21
N ARG A 52 36.34 -34.33 -31.93
CA ARG A 52 36.14 -35.67 -32.53
C ARG A 52 35.26 -36.58 -31.69
N THR A 53 34.86 -36.15 -30.49
CA THR A 53 33.98 -36.94 -29.63
C THR A 53 32.57 -36.97 -30.21
N ALA A 54 31.82 -38.05 -29.94
CA ALA A 54 30.45 -38.16 -30.43
C ALA A 54 29.57 -37.06 -29.81
N PRO A 55 28.67 -36.42 -30.58
CA PRO A 55 27.78 -35.40 -30.03
C PRO A 55 26.87 -36.03 -28.98
N VAL A 56 26.96 -35.53 -27.75
CA VAL A 56 26.08 -35.93 -26.66
C VAL A 56 24.73 -35.26 -26.86
N GLU A 57 23.67 -36.05 -26.99
CA GLU A 57 22.32 -35.51 -27.14
C GLU A 57 21.91 -34.79 -25.82
N PRO A 58 21.59 -33.48 -25.86
CA PRO A 58 21.27 -32.73 -24.66
C PRO A 58 19.93 -33.22 -24.09
N PRO A 59 19.79 -33.36 -22.76
CA PRO A 59 18.54 -33.85 -22.18
C PRO A 59 17.42 -32.84 -22.45
N PRO A 60 16.18 -33.29 -22.76
CA PRO A 60 15.13 -32.43 -23.30
C PRO A 60 14.67 -31.32 -22.34
N TRP A 61 14.89 -31.47 -21.03
CA TRP A 61 14.60 -30.44 -20.03
C TRP A 61 15.61 -29.28 -20.04
N LEU A 62 16.80 -29.45 -20.64
CA LEU A 62 17.86 -28.44 -20.62
C LEU A 62 17.44 -27.15 -21.32
N VAL A 63 16.76 -27.25 -22.47
CA VAL A 63 16.26 -26.09 -23.22
C VAL A 63 15.27 -25.29 -22.37
N THR A 64 14.32 -25.97 -21.73
CA THR A 64 13.34 -25.35 -20.82
C THR A 64 14.03 -24.66 -19.64
N GLN A 65 15.04 -25.31 -19.04
CA GLN A 65 15.80 -24.74 -17.93
C GLN A 65 16.65 -23.54 -18.35
N ILE A 66 17.26 -23.56 -19.54
CA ILE A 66 18.01 -22.41 -20.10
C ILE A 66 17.05 -21.24 -20.33
N LEU A 67 15.90 -21.46 -20.98
CA LEU A 67 14.91 -20.42 -21.25
C LEU A 67 14.36 -19.80 -19.95
N PHE A 68 14.08 -20.63 -18.94
CA PHE A 68 13.62 -20.17 -17.63
C PHE A 68 14.67 -19.30 -16.93
N ASN A 69 15.92 -19.77 -16.84
CA ASN A 69 17.01 -19.02 -16.20
C ASN A 69 17.36 -17.73 -16.96
N LEU A 70 17.30 -17.72 -18.29
CA LEU A 70 17.50 -16.52 -19.11
C LEU A 70 16.39 -15.49 -18.88
N ALA A 71 15.13 -15.93 -18.78
CA ALA A 71 14.01 -15.05 -18.46
C ALA A 71 14.18 -14.40 -17.08
N GLU A 72 14.52 -15.20 -16.05
CA GLU A 72 14.81 -14.68 -14.72
C GLU A 72 16.02 -13.73 -14.68
N ALA A 73 17.12 -14.09 -15.35
CA ALA A 73 18.33 -13.26 -15.39
C ALA A 73 18.04 -11.91 -16.06
N ARG A 74 17.30 -11.93 -17.18
CA ARG A 74 16.82 -10.71 -17.85
C ARG A 74 15.90 -9.88 -16.96
N GLN A 75 14.97 -10.50 -16.25
CA GLN A 75 14.05 -9.80 -15.35
C GLN A 75 14.81 -9.17 -14.16
N ARG A 76 15.78 -9.89 -13.57
CA ARG A 76 16.67 -9.36 -12.54
C ARG A 76 17.50 -8.19 -13.04
N GLU A 77 18.04 -8.26 -14.25
CA GLU A 77 18.81 -7.17 -14.86
C GLU A 77 17.94 -5.94 -15.19
N LEU A 78 16.67 -6.14 -15.59
CA LEU A 78 15.71 -5.04 -15.75
C LEU A 78 15.37 -4.36 -14.41
N VAL A 79 15.19 -5.12 -13.33
CA VAL A 79 14.98 -4.58 -11.97
C VAL A 79 16.25 -3.90 -11.44
N ARG A 80 17.44 -4.35 -11.85
CA ARG A 80 18.73 -3.74 -11.48
C ARG A 80 19.03 -2.45 -12.26
N ARG A 81 18.68 -2.40 -13.55
CA ARG A 81 18.74 -1.19 -14.39
C ARG A 81 17.66 -0.17 -14.04
N GLY A 82 16.50 -0.64 -13.58
CA GLY A 82 15.52 0.19 -12.90
C GLY A 82 16.13 0.76 -11.63
N GLY A 83 16.54 2.03 -11.67
CA GLY A 83 17.15 2.71 -10.52
C GLY A 83 16.22 2.79 -9.30
N PHE A 84 16.65 3.52 -8.26
CA PHE A 84 15.92 3.67 -7.00
C PHE A 84 14.39 3.85 -7.15
N TRP A 85 13.96 4.66 -8.12
CA TRP A 85 12.55 4.87 -8.48
C TRP A 85 11.79 3.60 -8.89
N ALA A 86 12.37 2.71 -9.70
CA ALA A 86 11.72 1.45 -10.10
C ALA A 86 11.60 0.49 -8.90
N ARG A 87 12.59 0.47 -8.02
CA ARG A 87 12.53 -0.33 -6.77
C ARG A 87 11.51 0.24 -5.78
N TRP A 88 11.37 1.56 -5.69
CA TRP A 88 10.38 2.21 -4.81
C TRP A 88 8.95 2.06 -5.35
N PHE A 89 8.73 2.27 -6.65
CA PHE A 89 7.44 2.03 -7.29
C PHE A 89 7.06 0.56 -7.33
N GLY A 90 8.02 -0.37 -7.46
CA GLY A 90 7.74 -1.81 -7.41
C GLY A 90 7.09 -2.26 -6.11
N ILE A 91 7.47 -1.64 -4.98
CA ILE A 91 6.86 -1.88 -3.66
C ILE A 91 5.47 -1.23 -3.56
N PHE A 92 5.29 -0.03 -4.13
CA PHE A 92 4.01 0.69 -4.09
C PHE A 92 2.94 0.08 -5.04
N PHE A 93 3.37 -0.50 -6.16
CA PHE A 93 2.50 -1.08 -7.19
C PHE A 93 2.52 -2.62 -7.22
N GLU A 94 2.87 -3.28 -6.11
CA GLU A 94 2.57 -4.71 -5.97
C GLU A 94 1.04 -4.95 -6.12
N PRO A 95 0.62 -6.06 -6.75
CA PRO A 95 -0.78 -6.31 -7.11
C PRO A 95 -1.74 -6.33 -5.91
N ARG A 96 -1.23 -6.46 -4.68
CA ARG A 96 -2.01 -6.41 -3.44
C ARG A 96 -2.56 -5.00 -3.15
N PHE A 97 -1.84 -3.93 -3.52
CA PHE A 97 -2.27 -2.55 -3.26
C PHE A 97 -3.29 -2.02 -4.27
N ALA A 98 -3.35 -2.60 -5.47
CA ALA A 98 -4.30 -2.20 -6.52
C ALA A 98 -5.77 -2.30 -6.05
N MET A 99 -6.13 -3.39 -5.36
CA MET A 99 -7.49 -3.59 -4.83
C MET A 99 -7.83 -2.58 -3.72
N GLY A 100 -6.86 -2.25 -2.86
CA GLY A 100 -7.03 -1.25 -1.80
C GLY A 100 -7.22 0.16 -2.36
N MET A 101 -6.39 0.58 -3.32
CA MET A 101 -6.52 1.88 -3.97
C MET A 101 -7.82 2.01 -4.78
N ALA A 102 -8.27 0.95 -5.45
CA ALA A 102 -9.56 0.95 -6.13
C ALA A 102 -10.72 1.23 -5.15
N LEU A 103 -10.68 0.63 -3.95
CA LEU A 103 -11.68 0.82 -2.90
C LEU A 103 -11.65 2.23 -2.28
N THR A 104 -10.47 2.80 -2.03
CA THR A 104 -10.36 4.17 -1.49
C THR A 104 -10.77 5.21 -2.52
N ILE A 105 -10.38 5.06 -3.79
CA ILE A 105 -10.81 5.92 -4.90
C ILE A 105 -12.33 5.84 -5.09
N LEU A 106 -12.91 4.63 -5.04
CA LEU A 106 -14.36 4.44 -5.14
C LEU A 106 -15.10 5.11 -3.97
N SER A 107 -14.61 4.97 -2.74
CA SER A 107 -15.17 5.65 -1.55
C SER A 107 -15.09 7.18 -1.67
N LEU A 108 -13.94 7.73 -2.09
CA LEU A 108 -13.79 9.16 -2.32
C LEU A 108 -14.72 9.66 -3.44
N ALA A 109 -14.90 8.89 -4.51
CA ALA A 109 -15.82 9.21 -5.60
C ALA A 109 -17.29 9.20 -5.17
N THR A 110 -17.71 8.25 -4.30
CA THR A 110 -19.08 8.23 -3.77
C THR A 110 -19.32 9.38 -2.79
N LEU A 111 -18.35 9.73 -1.94
CA LEU A 111 -18.44 10.91 -1.07
C LEU A 111 -18.49 12.21 -1.88
N ALA A 112 -17.65 12.38 -2.90
CA ALA A 112 -17.67 13.56 -3.78
C ALA A 112 -19.04 13.71 -4.46
N ARG A 113 -19.58 12.61 -5.01
CA ARG A 113 -20.90 12.59 -5.65
C ARG A 113 -22.02 12.91 -4.65
N ALA A 114 -21.98 12.35 -3.44
CA ALA A 114 -22.93 12.67 -2.36
C ALA A 114 -22.81 14.13 -1.90
N GLY A 115 -21.59 14.69 -1.91
CA GLY A 115 -21.29 16.09 -1.66
C GLY A 115 -21.89 17.06 -2.70
N GLY A 116 -22.36 16.56 -3.85
CA GLY A 116 -22.85 17.39 -4.95
C GLY A 116 -21.74 17.91 -5.88
N LEU A 117 -20.52 17.37 -5.77
CA LEU A 117 -19.48 17.59 -6.77
C LEU A 117 -19.82 16.74 -7.99
N ASP A 118 -20.32 17.38 -9.04
CA ASP A 118 -20.65 16.70 -10.28
C ASP A 118 -19.36 16.36 -11.05
N VAL A 119 -18.81 15.17 -10.74
CA VAL A 119 -17.49 14.67 -11.20
C VAL A 119 -17.32 14.77 -12.73
N ARG A 120 -18.42 14.84 -13.48
CA ARG A 120 -18.45 14.94 -14.95
C ARG A 120 -18.21 16.36 -15.49
N GLN A 121 -18.26 17.40 -14.66
CA GLN A 121 -18.08 18.81 -15.06
C GLN A 121 -17.08 19.57 -14.18
N VAL A 122 -16.15 18.88 -13.50
CA VAL A 122 -15.14 19.51 -12.64
C VAL A 122 -14.23 20.43 -13.45
N ARG A 123 -14.56 21.73 -13.46
CA ARG A 123 -13.65 22.78 -13.92
C ARG A 123 -12.69 23.08 -12.77
N LEU A 124 -11.43 23.38 -13.08
CA LEU A 124 -10.41 23.69 -12.07
C LEU A 124 -10.73 24.89 -11.17
N LYS A 125 -11.76 25.68 -11.50
CA LYS A 125 -12.27 26.80 -10.70
C LYS A 125 -13.29 26.41 -9.63
N ASP A 126 -13.93 25.24 -9.76
CA ASP A 126 -14.92 24.74 -8.77
C ASP A 126 -14.26 23.95 -7.63
N LEU A 127 -12.93 23.77 -7.69
CA LEU A 127 -12.09 23.28 -6.59
C LEU A 127 -11.71 24.39 -5.59
N ASP A 128 -12.50 25.48 -5.52
CA ASP A 128 -12.33 26.48 -4.47
C ASP A 128 -12.73 25.88 -3.11
N PRO A 129 -11.79 25.75 -2.14
CA PRO A 129 -12.07 25.15 -0.84
C PRO A 129 -13.18 25.90 -0.08
N VAL A 130 -13.40 27.18 -0.36
CA VAL A 130 -14.45 27.99 0.28
C VAL A 130 -15.84 27.56 -0.16
N GLN A 131 -16.03 27.17 -1.43
CA GLN A 131 -17.33 26.71 -1.94
C GLN A 131 -17.68 25.31 -1.42
N ILE A 132 -16.68 24.45 -1.26
CA ILE A 132 -16.84 23.13 -0.63
C ILE A 132 -17.28 23.32 0.83
N TRP A 133 -16.59 24.18 1.59
CA TRP A 133 -16.95 24.48 2.98
C TRP A 133 -18.36 25.04 3.14
N ARG A 134 -18.77 26.01 2.31
CA ARG A 134 -20.14 26.57 2.35
C ARG A 134 -21.22 25.52 2.09
N ASN A 135 -21.05 24.69 1.06
CA ASN A 135 -22.00 23.63 0.73
C ASN A 135 -22.10 22.55 1.84
N VAL A 136 -21.01 22.29 2.55
CA VAL A 136 -20.97 21.37 3.70
C VAL A 136 -21.65 22.00 4.91
N ASP A 137 -21.34 23.25 5.24
CA ASP A 137 -21.93 23.98 6.39
C ASP A 137 -23.44 24.15 6.24
N ASP A 138 -23.92 24.60 5.06
CA ASP A 138 -25.35 24.72 4.76
C ASP A 138 -26.09 23.38 4.94
N ARG A 139 -25.43 22.24 4.71
CA ARG A 139 -26.02 20.91 4.93
C ARG A 139 -25.94 20.49 6.39
N ALA A 140 -24.84 20.77 7.08
CA ALA A 140 -24.66 20.51 8.50
C ALA A 140 -25.71 21.29 9.32
N HIS A 141 -25.89 22.58 9.06
CA HIS A 141 -26.93 23.42 9.68
C HIS A 141 -28.35 22.91 9.41
N ARG A 142 -28.66 22.49 8.18
CA ARG A 142 -29.98 21.92 7.84
C ARG A 142 -30.22 20.54 8.46
N ALA A 143 -29.20 19.72 8.63
CA ALA A 143 -29.28 18.46 9.35
C ALA A 143 -29.47 18.71 10.86
N TRP A 144 -28.66 19.59 11.46
CA TRP A 144 -28.75 19.98 12.87
C TRP A 144 -30.14 20.51 13.23
N THR A 145 -30.68 21.44 12.44
CA THR A 145 -32.03 21.99 12.65
C THR A 145 -33.13 20.92 12.57
N ARG A 146 -32.95 19.85 11.77
CA ARG A 146 -33.87 18.70 11.78
C ARG A 146 -33.72 17.86 13.04
N THR A 147 -32.49 17.57 13.46
CA THR A 147 -32.21 16.77 14.67
C THR A 147 -32.75 17.45 15.93
N VAL A 148 -32.55 18.77 16.08
CA VAL A 148 -33.08 19.56 17.20
C VAL A 148 -34.61 19.51 17.21
N LYS A 149 -35.27 19.78 16.08
CA LYS A 149 -36.74 19.72 15.98
C LYS A 149 -37.30 18.32 16.22
N PHE A 150 -36.59 17.28 15.80
CA PHE A 150 -36.96 15.89 16.11
C PHE A 150 -36.92 15.64 17.63
N TYR A 151 -35.89 16.14 18.31
CA TYR A 151 -35.75 16.03 19.77
C TYR A 151 -36.81 16.83 20.54
N GLU A 152 -37.16 18.03 20.09
CA GLU A 152 -38.25 18.83 20.66
C GLU A 152 -39.64 18.20 20.46
N SER A 153 -39.84 17.49 19.34
CA SER A 153 -41.10 16.79 19.04
C SER A 153 -41.26 15.44 19.75
N LEU A 154 -40.19 14.91 20.37
CA LEU A 154 -40.25 13.64 21.10
C LEU A 154 -41.03 13.81 22.41
N ARG A 155 -42.30 13.37 22.36
CA ARG A 155 -43.25 13.23 23.48
C ARG A 155 -42.65 12.64 24.77
N LEU A 156 -41.59 11.84 24.65
CA LEU A 156 -40.76 11.33 25.75
C LEU A 156 -40.35 12.43 26.76
N VAL A 157 -39.99 13.63 26.28
CA VAL A 157 -39.57 14.75 27.16
C VAL A 157 -40.73 15.27 28.00
N TYR A 158 -41.96 15.21 27.49
CA TYR A 158 -43.16 15.58 28.24
C TYR A 158 -43.49 14.52 29.30
N GLU A 159 -43.42 13.24 28.94
CA GLU A 159 -43.69 12.11 29.86
C GLU A 159 -42.64 12.03 30.99
N ILE A 160 -41.37 12.34 30.72
CA ILE A 160 -40.35 12.46 31.78
C ILE A 160 -40.66 13.66 32.71
N ARG A 161 -41.11 14.80 32.16
CA ARG A 161 -41.46 15.98 32.97
C ARG A 161 -42.71 15.75 33.82
N SER A 162 -43.74 15.06 33.32
CA SER A 162 -44.93 14.73 34.10
C SER A 162 -44.57 13.81 35.27
N ASN A 163 -43.80 12.74 35.03
CA ASN A 163 -43.45 11.78 36.05
C ASN A 163 -42.58 12.42 37.16
N LEU A 164 -41.67 13.34 36.81
CA LEU A 164 -40.89 14.07 37.81
C LEU A 164 -41.72 15.08 38.61
N ALA A 165 -42.74 15.71 37.99
CA ALA A 165 -43.67 16.59 38.69
C ALA A 165 -44.60 15.83 39.65
N GLU A 166 -45.04 14.63 39.25
CA GLU A 166 -45.85 13.72 40.07
C GLU A 166 -45.06 13.22 41.28
N LEU A 167 -43.82 12.76 41.09
CA LEU A 167 -42.90 12.39 42.18
C LEU A 167 -42.57 13.56 43.13
N ALA A 168 -42.48 14.79 42.61
CA ALA A 168 -42.28 15.98 43.43
C ALA A 168 -43.52 16.33 44.27
N ALA A 169 -44.72 16.20 43.70
CA ALA A 169 -45.98 16.41 44.43
C ALA A 169 -46.19 15.34 45.52
N GLU A 170 -45.83 14.08 45.23
CA GLU A 170 -45.92 12.99 46.21
C GLU A 170 -44.87 13.12 47.33
N ALA A 171 -43.72 13.75 47.07
CA ALA A 171 -42.75 14.10 48.10
C ALA A 171 -43.23 15.21 49.06
N GLU A 172 -44.13 16.10 48.65
CA GLU A 172 -44.75 17.12 49.51
C GLU A 172 -45.99 16.60 50.28
N ALA A 173 -46.63 15.53 49.80
CA ALA A 173 -47.84 14.95 50.41
C ALA A 173 -47.71 14.47 51.88
N PRO A 174 -46.65 13.75 52.31
CA PRO A 174 -46.58 13.19 53.66
C PRO A 174 -46.39 14.23 54.78
N ALA A 175 -46.22 15.51 54.46
CA ALA A 175 -46.01 16.58 55.43
C ALA A 175 -47.30 17.16 56.06
N LYS A 176 -48.50 16.85 55.53
CA LYS A 176 -49.75 17.50 55.95
C LYS A 176 -50.76 16.64 56.72
N GLU A 177 -50.54 15.34 56.89
CA GLU A 177 -51.56 14.42 57.42
C GLU A 177 -51.36 14.02 58.92
N LYS A 178 -50.81 14.91 59.76
CA LYS A 178 -50.63 14.66 61.21
C LYS A 178 -50.93 15.85 62.14
N SER A 179 -52.13 16.43 62.04
CA SER A 179 -52.83 17.17 63.10
C SER A 179 -54.24 17.53 62.58
N THR A 180 -55.39 17.19 63.19
CA THR A 180 -56.00 17.59 64.49
C THR A 180 -57.50 17.11 64.44
N PRO A 181 -58.40 17.37 65.43
CA PRO A 181 -58.64 16.81 66.76
C PRO A 181 -59.90 15.85 66.80
N PRO A 182 -60.53 15.53 67.97
CA PRO A 182 -61.54 16.43 68.58
C PRO A 182 -61.59 16.51 70.13
N THR A 183 -62.16 17.62 70.63
CA THR A 183 -62.46 17.96 72.05
C THR A 183 -63.85 17.43 72.49
N PRO A 184 -64.15 17.32 73.80
CA PRO A 184 -65.02 18.32 74.46
C PRO A 184 -64.60 18.72 75.90
N GLU A 185 -65.34 19.68 76.48
CA GLU A 185 -65.03 20.54 77.65
C GLU A 185 -65.64 20.04 79.00
N PRO A 186 -65.84 20.86 80.06
CA PRO A 186 -64.95 21.73 80.87
C PRO A 186 -64.90 21.15 82.33
N PRO A 187 -65.13 21.82 83.50
CA PRO A 187 -64.99 23.22 83.96
C PRO A 187 -64.28 23.42 85.35
N THR A 188 -64.25 24.68 85.81
CA THR A 188 -64.08 25.21 87.20
C THR A 188 -62.68 25.57 87.74
N GLY A 189 -62.64 26.67 88.51
CA GLY A 189 -61.59 26.96 89.51
C GLY A 189 -60.61 28.08 89.18
N GLY A 190 -60.95 29.35 89.48
CA GLY A 190 -60.01 30.47 89.36
C GLY A 190 -59.21 30.75 90.65
N LYS A 191 -58.24 31.68 90.58
CA LYS A 191 -57.75 32.47 91.74
C LYS A 191 -56.83 33.64 91.34
N LYS A 192 -57.15 34.81 91.93
CA LYS A 192 -56.41 36.09 91.95
C LYS A 192 -56.37 36.89 90.65
#